data_AF-A0A9E4ELN6-F1
#
_entry.id   AF-A0A9E4ELN6-F1
#
_cell.length_a   1.000
_cell.length_b   1.000
_cell.length_c   1.000
_cell.angle_alpha   90.00
_cell.angle_beta   90.00
_cell.angle_gamma   90.00
#
_symmetry.space_group_name_H-M   'P 1'
#
loop_
_entity.id
_entity.type
_entity.pdbx_description
1 polymer ?
#
loop_
_entity_poly.entity_id
_entity_poly.type
_entity_poly.pdbx_seq_one_letter_code
_entity_poly.pdbx_strand_id
1 'polypeptide(L)'
;LGTFTQVALVEHPVEVNWGKIIYKQLSVNSSIAQNWPSWQRALEMVIAKTIDPTAYISHRLPLENWEQAFDGAERQEGLKYVLHP
;
A
#
# COMPACT_ATOMS: atom_id res chain seq x y z
N LEU A 1 -20.33 12.48 -8.62
CA LEU A 1 -20.15 12.07 -7.21
C LEU A 1 -18.78 11.41 -7.10
N GLY A 2 -17.89 11.94 -6.27
CA GLY A 2 -16.51 11.45 -6.14
C GLY A 2 -16.23 10.96 -4.72
N THR A 3 -15.29 10.04 -4.59
CA THR A 3 -14.87 9.48 -3.29
C THR A 3 -13.38 9.69 -3.08
N PHE A 4 -13.02 10.16 -1.89
CA PHE A 4 -11.65 10.16 -1.39
C PHE A 4 -11.55 9.12 -0.28
N THR A 5 -10.59 8.20 -0.40
CA THR A 5 -10.29 7.21 0.64
C THR A 5 -8.85 7.40 1.11
N GLN A 6 -8.68 7.74 2.38
CA GLN A 6 -7.36 7.78 3.00
C GLN A 6 -6.89 6.36 3.31
N VAL A 7 -5.74 5.97 2.74
CA VAL A 7 -5.10 4.67 2.98
C VAL A 7 -3.76 4.83 3.73
N ALA A 8 -3.01 5.89 3.42
CA ALA A 8 -1.73 6.16 4.08
C ALA A 8 -1.92 6.73 5.49
N LEU A 9 -1.03 6.33 6.39
CA LEU A 9 -0.86 6.98 7.70
C LEU A 9 -0.15 8.32 7.47
N VAL A 10 -0.71 9.38 8.03
CA VAL A 10 -0.16 10.74 7.91
C VAL A 10 0.25 11.20 9.30
N GLU A 11 1.52 11.58 9.45
CA GLU A 11 2.12 11.91 10.75
C GLU A 11 1.76 13.33 11.23
N HIS A 12 1.28 14.18 10.34
CA HIS A 12 0.97 15.58 10.62
C HIS A 12 -0.46 15.94 10.17
N PRO A 13 -1.14 16.88 10.87
CA PRO A 13 -2.45 17.36 10.44
C PRO A 13 -2.40 17.92 9.01
N VAL A 14 -3.42 17.59 8.22
CA VAL A 14 -3.60 18.09 6.84
C VAL A 14 -4.80 19.03 6.80
N GLU A 15 -4.64 20.19 6.19
CA GLU A 15 -5.72 21.14 6.00
C GLU A 15 -6.66 20.69 4.87
N VAL A 16 -7.97 20.67 5.14
CA VAL A 16 -9.00 20.27 4.19
C VAL A 16 -10.05 21.36 4.06
N ASN A 17 -10.37 21.76 2.82
CA ASN A 17 -11.48 22.66 2.56
C ASN A 17 -12.82 21.90 2.58
N TRP A 18 -13.43 21.86 3.76
CA TRP A 18 -14.72 21.18 3.98
C TRP A 18 -15.88 21.78 3.17
N GLY A 19 -15.83 23.07 2.82
CA GLY A 19 -16.82 23.70 1.93
C GLY A 19 -16.85 23.05 0.55
N LYS A 20 -15.69 22.68 -0.02
CA LYS A 20 -15.64 21.98 -1.32
C LYS A 20 -16.27 20.60 -1.27
N ILE A 21 -16.21 19.92 -0.12
CA ILE A 21 -16.77 18.57 0.03
C ILE A 21 -18.28 18.60 -0.17
N ILE A 22 -19.00 19.54 0.45
CA ILE A 22 -20.45 19.64 0.29
C ILE A 22 -20.85 20.12 -1.11
N TYR A 23 -20.19 21.16 -1.66
CA TYR A 23 -20.54 21.67 -2.99
C TYR A 23 -20.27 20.68 -4.12
N LYS A 24 -19.28 19.79 -3.94
CA LYS A 24 -18.97 18.72 -4.89
C LYS A 24 -19.58 17.37 -4.51
N GLN A 25 -20.32 17.31 -3.40
CA GLN A 25 -20.92 16.09 -2.86
C GLN A 25 -19.90 14.94 -2.78
N LEU A 26 -18.73 15.21 -2.20
CA LEU A 26 -17.67 14.21 -2.06
C LEU A 26 -17.92 13.33 -0.83
N SER A 27 -17.67 12.04 -0.98
CA SER A 27 -17.57 11.11 0.15
C SER A 27 -16.11 11.02 0.62
N VAL A 28 -15.88 11.15 1.92
CA VAL A 28 -14.56 11.04 2.54
C VAL A 28 -14.56 9.82 3.46
N ASN A 29 -13.73 8.83 3.16
CA ASN A 29 -13.62 7.58 3.88
C ASN A 29 -12.17 7.29 4.28
N SER A 30 -11.96 6.33 5.17
CA SER A 30 -10.65 5.78 5.51
C SER A 30 -10.62 4.27 5.31
N SER A 31 -9.42 3.72 5.10
CA SER A 31 -9.17 2.29 5.11
C SER A 31 -7.86 2.02 5.82
N ILE A 32 -7.88 1.11 6.79
CA ILE A 32 -6.70 0.69 7.53
C ILE A 32 -6.61 -0.84 7.52
N ALA A 33 -5.41 -1.35 7.31
CA ALA A 33 -5.11 -2.78 7.22
C ALA A 33 -5.99 -3.52 6.19
N GLN A 34 -6.07 -4.84 6.33
CA GLN A 34 -6.88 -5.73 5.51
C GLN A 34 -7.86 -6.52 6.37
N ASN A 35 -8.96 -6.98 5.75
CA ASN A 35 -9.87 -7.94 6.35
C ASN A 35 -9.82 -9.29 5.62
N TRP A 36 -10.35 -10.33 6.25
CA TRP A 36 -10.36 -11.67 5.67
C TRP A 36 -10.98 -11.75 4.26
N PRO A 37 -12.16 -11.14 3.98
CA PRO A 37 -12.73 -11.15 2.64
C PRO A 37 -11.88 -10.46 1.57
N SER A 38 -11.10 -9.43 1.93
CA SER A 38 -10.18 -8.75 1.01
C SER A 38 -8.96 -9.60 0.68
N TRP A 39 -8.46 -10.36 1.66
CA TRP A 39 -7.34 -11.29 1.46
C TRP A 39 -7.71 -12.43 0.50
N GLN A 40 -8.89 -13.02 0.68
CA GLN A 40 -9.38 -14.08 -0.23
C GLN A 40 -9.48 -13.58 -1.67
N ARG A 41 -10.06 -12.39 -1.88
CA ARG A 41 -10.14 -11.76 -3.21
C ARG A 41 -8.76 -11.49 -3.82
N ALA A 42 -7.81 -11.01 -3.02
CA ALA A 42 -6.45 -10.78 -3.48
C ALA A 42 -5.79 -12.08 -3.97
N LEU A 43 -5.98 -13.20 -3.25
CA LEU A 43 -5.50 -14.51 -3.69
C LEU A 43 -6.17 -14.97 -4.99
N GLU A 44 -7.48 -14.83 -5.11
CA GLU A 44 -8.21 -15.15 -6.34
C GLU A 44 -7.63 -14.39 -7.55
N MET A 45 -7.29 -13.11 -7.37
CA MET A 45 -6.68 -12.28 -8.41
C MET A 45 -5.27 -12.75 -8.78
N VAL A 46 -4.46 -13.17 -7.80
CA VAL A 46 -3.13 -13.75 -8.06
C VAL A 46 -3.24 -15.08 -8.81
N ILE A 47 -4.18 -15.96 -8.40
CA ILE A 47 -4.43 -17.24 -9.07
C ILE A 47 -4.92 -17.02 -10.50
N ALA A 48 -5.82 -16.05 -10.70
CA ALA A 48 -6.31 -15.65 -12.01
C ALA A 48 -5.28 -14.89 -12.86
N LYS A 49 -4.08 -14.63 -12.32
CA LYS A 49 -3.00 -13.86 -12.95
C LYS A 49 -3.42 -12.45 -13.39
N THR A 50 -4.44 -11.87 -12.75
CA THR A 50 -4.82 -10.47 -12.97
C THR A 50 -3.90 -9.51 -12.23
N ILE A 51 -3.22 -10.01 -11.19
CA ILE A 51 -2.08 -9.36 -10.55
C ILE A 51 -0.91 -10.35 -10.49
N ASP A 52 0.27 -9.89 -10.91
CA ASP A 52 1.53 -10.58 -10.63
C ASP A 52 2.26 -9.86 -9.48
N PRO A 53 2.23 -10.40 -8.25
CA PRO A 53 2.89 -9.77 -7.12
C PRO A 53 4.42 -9.75 -7.26
N THR A 54 4.99 -10.62 -8.11
CA THR A 54 6.44 -10.70 -8.29
C THR A 54 7.00 -9.52 -9.08
N ALA A 55 6.17 -8.87 -9.91
CA ALA A 55 6.51 -7.67 -10.66
C ALA A 55 6.84 -6.46 -9.76
N TYR A 56 6.37 -6.46 -8.50
CA TYR A 56 6.67 -5.39 -7.54
C TYR A 56 7.94 -5.64 -6.73
N ILE A 57 8.52 -6.85 -6.79
CA ILE A 57 9.74 -7.21 -6.05
C ILE A 57 10.95 -6.62 -6.77
N SER A 58 11.53 -5.56 -6.19
CA SER A 58 12.73 -4.94 -6.73
C SER A 58 14.01 -5.64 -6.29
N HIS A 59 14.03 -6.26 -5.11
CA HIS A 59 15.20 -6.96 -4.58
C HIS A 59 14.84 -8.27 -3.89
N ARG A 60 15.68 -9.28 -4.09
CA ARG A 60 15.65 -10.56 -3.38
C ARG A 60 17.01 -10.75 -2.74
N LEU A 61 17.01 -10.91 -1.41
CA LEU A 61 18.23 -11.04 -0.63
C LEU A 61 18.12 -12.24 0.30
N PRO A 62 19.23 -12.94 0.59
CA PRO A 62 19.27 -13.95 1.64
C PRO A 62 19.05 -13.29 3.01
N LEU A 63 18.53 -14.05 3.97
CA LEU A 63 18.19 -13.55 5.31
C LEU A 63 19.41 -12.94 6.02
N GLU A 64 20.62 -13.44 5.76
CA GLU A 64 21.88 -12.91 6.27
C GLU A 64 22.11 -11.44 5.89
N ASN A 65 21.53 -11.00 4.78
CA ASN A 65 21.66 -9.63 4.27
C ASN A 65 20.47 -8.75 4.67
N TRP A 66 19.80 -9.05 5.79
CA TRP A 66 18.65 -8.26 6.25
C TRP A 66 19.01 -6.78 6.42
N GLU A 67 20.15 -6.44 7.03
CA GLU A 67 20.57 -5.02 7.24
C GLU A 67 20.57 -4.24 5.93
N GLN A 68 21.16 -4.82 4.88
CA GLN A 68 21.17 -4.22 3.53
C GLN A 68 19.75 -3.97 3.00
N ALA A 69 18.82 -4.90 3.23
CA ALA A 69 17.44 -4.76 2.78
C ALA A 69 16.70 -3.63 3.52
N PHE A 70 16.90 -3.50 4.83
CA PHE A 70 16.28 -2.45 5.64
C PHE A 70 16.89 -1.08 5.35
N ASP A 71 18.22 -0.97 5.26
CA ASP A 71 18.92 0.26 4.86
C ASP A 71 18.42 0.78 3.50
N GLY A 72 18.30 -0.10 2.50
CA GLY A 72 17.80 0.26 1.18
C GLY A 72 16.33 0.68 1.19
N ALA A 73 15.51 0.06 2.04
CA ALA A 73 14.11 0.42 2.23
C ALA A 73 13.96 1.80 2.89
N GLU A 74 14.75 2.11 3.92
CA GLU A 74 14.77 3.44 4.57
C GLU A 74 15.25 4.54 3.62
N ARG A 75 16.25 4.25 2.79
CA ARG A 75 16.74 5.17 1.74
C ARG A 75 15.83 5.26 0.51
N GLN A 76 14.73 4.51 0.49
CA GLN A 76 13.75 4.48 -0.60
C GLN A 76 14.34 4.08 -1.96
N GLU A 77 15.38 3.22 -1.96
CA GLU A 77 16.10 2.80 -3.17
C GLU A 77 15.39 1.66 -3.94
N GLY A 78 14.38 1.04 -3.34
CA GLY A 78 13.62 -0.05 -3.93
C GLY A 78 12.13 0.01 -3.59
N LEU A 79 11.33 -0.71 -4.37
CA LEU A 79 9.88 -0.79 -4.19
C LEU A 79 9.49 -1.85 -3.16
N LYS A 80 10.04 -3.07 -3.27
CA LYS A 80 9.78 -4.17 -2.35
C LYS A 80 10.99 -5.10 -2.25
N TYR A 81 11.49 -5.25 -1.04
CA TYR A 81 12.52 -6.20 -0.68
C TYR A 81 11.87 -7.48 -0.16
N VAL A 82 12.36 -8.64 -0.63
CA VAL A 82 11.97 -9.96 -0.13
C VAL A 82 13.19 -10.67 0.39
N LEU A 83 13.16 -11.06 1.66
CA LEU A 83 14.16 -11.90 2.28
C LEU A 83 13.77 -13.37 2.08
N HIS A 84 14.70 -14.18 1.59
CA HIS A 84 14.54 -15.62 1.51
C HIS A 84 15.40 -16.31 2.58
N PRO A 85 15.00 -17.52 3.02
CA PRO A 85 15.81 -18.31 3.95
C PRO A 85 17.20 -18.61 3.41
#